data_AF-A0A972WF29-F1
#
_entry.id   AF-A0A972WF29-F1
#
_cell.length_a   1.000
_cell.length_b   1.000
_cell.length_c   1.000
_cell.angle_alpha   90.00
_cell.angle_beta   90.00
_cell.angle_gamma   90.00
#
_symmetry.space_group_name_H-M   'P 1'
#
loop_
_entity.id
_entity.type
_entity.pdbx_description
1 polymer ?
#
loop_
_entity_poly.entity_id
_entity_poly.type
_entity_poly.pdbx_seq_one_letter_code
_entity_poly.pdbx_strand_id
1 'polypeptide(L)'
;MEAVVIVTILALAQYMFFGIQVGGARQKAGVKAPATTGDAHFECVNRVHQNTLEQLIVFIPALWMYAHFVNPLWGAGIGVVYLIGRFIYSAAYVKDPSSRTLGFTLSFLPGAVMSVWVLIVAVMHYI
;
A
#
# COMPACT_ATOMS: atom_id res chain seq x y z
N MET A 1 -9.54 1.73 18.81
CA MET A 1 -9.84 1.41 17.38
C MET A 1 -9.62 2.59 16.45
N GLU A 2 -9.77 3.81 16.95
CA GLU A 2 -9.59 5.11 16.31
C GLU A 2 -8.27 5.20 15.52
N ALA A 3 -7.14 4.80 16.12
CA ALA A 3 -5.84 4.83 15.45
C ALA A 3 -5.81 3.98 14.16
N VAL A 4 -6.50 2.83 14.16
CA VAL A 4 -6.61 1.93 13.00
C VAL A 4 -7.49 2.55 11.92
N VAL A 5 -8.57 3.23 12.31
CA VAL A 5 -9.43 3.97 11.39
C VAL A 5 -8.64 5.10 10.72
N ILE A 6 -7.88 5.89 11.49
CA ILE A 6 -7.04 6.96 10.97
C ILE A 6 -6.05 6.41 9.94
N VAL A 7 -5.31 5.34 10.28
CA VAL A 7 -4.35 4.71 9.37
C VAL A 7 -5.03 4.19 8.10
N THR A 8 -6.22 3.60 8.22
CA THR A 8 -6.99 3.11 7.07
C THR A 8 -7.36 4.26 6.14
N ILE A 9 -7.90 5.36 6.69
CA ILE A 9 -8.27 6.54 5.90
C ILE A 9 -7.05 7.17 5.24
N LEU A 10 -5.91 7.25 5.94
CA LEU A 10 -4.66 7.75 5.36
C LEU A 10 -4.15 6.86 4.22
N ALA A 11 -4.27 5.54 4.34
CA ALA A 11 -3.87 4.60 3.29
C ALA A 11 -4.75 4.73 2.04
N LEU A 12 -6.06 4.90 2.23
CA LEU A 12 -7.00 5.17 1.14
C LEU A 12 -6.74 6.54 0.49
N ALA A 13 -6.46 7.58 1.29
CA ALA A 13 -6.09 8.89 0.79
C ALA A 13 -4.79 8.85 -0.02
N GLN A 14 -3.78 8.10 0.43
CA GLN A 14 -2.54 7.87 -0.31
C GLN A 14 -2.79 7.18 -1.66
N TYR A 15 -3.68 6.19 -1.71
CA TYR A 15 -4.07 5.54 -2.96
C TYR A 15 -4.77 6.49 -3.93
N MET A 16 -5.75 7.27 -3.44
CA MET A 16 -6.41 8.30 -4.25
C MET A 16 -5.41 9.34 -4.78
N PHE A 17 -4.47 9.77 -3.94
CA PHE A 17 -3.40 10.68 -4.34
C PHE A 17 -2.57 10.11 -5.49
N PHE A 18 -2.13 8.85 -5.42
CA PHE A 18 -1.43 8.21 -6.54
C PHE A 18 -2.31 8.10 -7.80
N GLY A 19 -3.62 7.90 -7.66
CA GLY A 19 -4.56 7.92 -8.80
C GLY A 19 -4.62 9.28 -9.50
N ILE A 20 -4.64 10.37 -8.74
CA ILE A 20 -4.56 11.75 -9.29
C ILE A 20 -3.25 11.94 -10.05
N GLN A 21 -2.13 11.45 -9.51
CA GLN A 21 -0.83 11.52 -10.17
C GLN A 21 -0.82 10.76 -11.50
N VAL A 22 -1.47 9.58 -11.58
CA VAL A 22 -1.64 8.83 -12.84
C VAL A 22 -2.41 9.66 -13.86
N GLY A 23 -3.51 10.30 -13.45
CA GLY A 23 -4.31 11.17 -14.33
C GLY A 23 -3.48 12.34 -14.90
N GLY A 24 -2.71 13.01 -14.04
CA GLY A 24 -1.81 14.09 -14.46
C GLY A 24 -0.70 13.61 -15.39
N ALA A 25 -0.06 12.48 -15.08
CA ALA A 25 0.98 11.89 -15.93
C ALA A 25 0.43 11.45 -17.30
N ARG A 26 -0.77 10.85 -17.32
CA ARG A 26 -1.48 10.45 -18.55
C ARG A 26 -1.69 11.63 -19.47
N GLN A 27 -2.20 12.75 -18.94
CA GLN A 27 -2.47 13.95 -19.71
C GLN A 27 -1.18 14.53 -20.31
N LYS A 28 -0.12 14.64 -19.49
CA LYS A 28 1.18 15.17 -19.94
C LYS A 28 1.83 14.31 -21.02
N ALA A 29 1.69 12.99 -20.91
CA ALA A 29 2.25 12.03 -21.86
C ALA A 29 1.38 11.81 -23.11
N GLY A 30 0.16 12.36 -23.16
CA GLY A 30 -0.76 12.16 -24.29
C GLY A 30 -1.28 10.72 -24.46
N VAL A 31 -1.19 9.88 -23.41
CA VAL A 31 -1.61 8.48 -23.47
C VAL A 31 -3.14 8.37 -23.43
N LYS A 32 -3.75 8.15 -24.60
CA LYS A 32 -5.21 8.04 -24.74
C LYS A 32 -5.75 6.74 -24.11
N ALA A 33 -6.84 6.83 -23.36
CA ALA A 33 -7.55 5.63 -22.90
C ALA A 33 -8.02 4.79 -24.10
N PRO A 34 -8.02 3.44 -24.01
CA PRO A 34 -7.72 2.61 -22.84
C PRO A 34 -6.23 2.28 -22.64
N ALA A 35 -5.31 2.90 -23.37
CA ALA A 35 -3.90 2.56 -23.29
C ALA A 35 -3.32 2.77 -21.88
N THR A 36 -2.50 1.82 -21.46
CA THR A 36 -1.76 1.79 -20.18
C THR A 36 -0.24 1.79 -20.39
N THR A 37 0.19 1.89 -21.65
CA THR A 37 1.59 1.96 -22.08
C THR A 37 1.78 3.14 -23.04
N GLY A 38 3.02 3.62 -23.17
CA GLY A 38 3.40 4.64 -24.15
C GLY A 38 4.53 5.57 -23.70
N ASP A 39 4.45 6.08 -22.47
CA ASP A 39 5.47 6.94 -21.88
C ASP A 39 6.04 6.29 -20.61
N ALA A 40 7.36 6.24 -20.50
CA ALA A 40 8.04 5.53 -19.42
C ALA A 40 7.71 6.10 -18.03
N HIS A 41 7.58 7.42 -17.91
CA HIS A 41 7.23 8.06 -16.64
C HIS A 41 5.78 7.75 -16.26
N PHE A 42 4.85 7.88 -17.20
CA PHE A 42 3.45 7.49 -17.02
C PHE A 42 3.33 6.01 -16.60
N GLU A 43 4.03 5.10 -17.27
CA GLU A 43 4.02 3.67 -16.94
C GLU A 43 4.51 3.41 -15.51
N CYS A 44 5.55 4.11 -15.07
CA CYS A 44 6.05 4.03 -13.69
C CYS A 44 5.01 4.50 -12.67
N VAL A 45 4.42 5.68 -12.88
CA VAL A 45 3.38 6.23 -11.99
C VAL A 45 2.14 5.34 -11.97
N ASN A 46 1.72 4.82 -13.13
CA ASN A 46 0.62 3.88 -13.25
C ASN A 46 0.90 2.57 -12.50
N ARG A 47 2.12 2.04 -12.58
CA ARG A 47 2.50 0.84 -11.84
C ARG A 47 2.53 1.06 -10.34
N VAL A 48 2.97 2.23 -9.86
CA VAL A 48 2.90 2.59 -8.43
C VAL A 48 1.47 2.55 -7.92
N HIS A 49 0.53 3.14 -8.65
CA HIS A 49 -0.89 3.14 -8.29
C HIS A 49 -1.48 1.72 -8.28
N GLN A 50 -1.24 0.94 -9.33
CA GLN A 50 -1.72 -0.45 -9.41
C GLN A 50 -1.13 -1.34 -8.30
N ASN A 51 0.18 -1.24 -8.04
CA ASN A 51 0.79 -2.02 -6.96
C ASN A 51 0.28 -1.61 -5.58
N THR A 52 -0.06 -0.33 -5.39
CA THR A 52 -0.68 0.13 -4.15
C THR A 52 -2.06 -0.51 -3.96
N LEU A 53 -2.87 -0.61 -5.03
CA LEU A 53 -4.16 -1.33 -4.99
C LEU A 53 -3.98 -2.81 -4.62
N GLU A 54 -3.05 -3.50 -5.27
CA GLU A 54 -2.69 -4.92 -5.00
C GLU A 54 -2.29 -5.15 -3.53
N GLN A 55 -1.84 -4.10 -2.85
CA GLN A 55 -1.30 -4.21 -1.51
C GLN A 55 -2.34 -3.79 -0.47
N LEU A 56 -3.21 -2.83 -0.80
CA LEU A 56 -4.35 -2.46 0.04
C LEU A 56 -5.31 -3.63 0.27
N ILE A 57 -5.55 -4.46 -0.75
CA ILE A 57 -6.46 -5.63 -0.63
C ILE A 57 -5.98 -6.63 0.42
N VAL A 58 -4.67 -6.70 0.69
CA VAL A 58 -4.10 -7.52 1.77
C VAL A 58 -3.97 -6.72 3.06
N PHE A 59 -3.42 -5.51 2.98
CA PHE A 59 -3.09 -4.70 4.14
C PHE A 59 -4.32 -4.29 4.97
N ILE A 60 -5.40 -3.83 4.35
CA ILE A 60 -6.58 -3.36 5.09
C ILE A 60 -7.22 -4.50 5.89
N PRO A 61 -7.58 -5.66 5.30
CA PRO A 61 -8.13 -6.76 6.08
C PRO A 61 -7.18 -7.24 7.18
N ALA A 62 -5.88 -7.37 6.88
CA ALA A 62 -4.88 -7.79 7.86
C ALA A 62 -4.80 -6.82 9.05
N LEU A 63 -4.82 -5.51 8.79
CA LEU A 63 -4.79 -4.47 9.82
C LEU A 63 -6.02 -4.56 10.74
N TRP A 64 -7.21 -4.71 10.17
CA TRP A 64 -8.46 -4.79 10.95
C TRP A 64 -8.55 -6.08 11.74
N MET A 65 -8.17 -7.23 11.16
CA MET A 65 -8.10 -8.49 11.90
C MET A 65 -7.06 -8.42 13.02
N TYR A 66 -5.87 -7.88 12.76
CA TYR A 66 -4.84 -7.73 13.79
C TYR A 66 -5.31 -6.82 14.94
N ALA A 67 -5.98 -5.71 14.62
CA ALA A 67 -6.54 -4.83 15.62
C ALA A 67 -7.59 -5.52 16.50
N HIS A 68 -8.39 -6.40 15.92
CA HIS A 68 -9.45 -7.14 16.61
C HIS A 68 -8.91 -8.30 17.45
N PHE A 69 -8.06 -9.15 16.88
CA PHE A 69 -7.55 -10.36 17.53
C PHE A 69 -6.35 -10.12 18.44
N VAL A 70 -5.60 -9.03 18.25
CA VAL A 70 -4.30 -8.82 18.91
C VAL A 70 -4.27 -7.50 19.67
N ASN A 71 -4.05 -6.39 18.97
CA ASN A 71 -3.99 -5.07 19.60
C ASN A 71 -4.12 -3.94 18.57
N PRO A 72 -5.05 -2.99 18.77
CA PRO A 72 -5.28 -1.92 17.81
C PRO A 72 -4.15 -0.88 17.74
N LEU A 73 -3.47 -0.60 18.85
CA LEU A 73 -2.38 0.39 18.88
C LEU A 73 -1.14 -0.13 18.16
N TRP A 74 -0.77 -1.38 18.40
CA TRP A 74 0.33 -2.04 17.68
C TRP A 74 0.03 -2.19 16.19
N GLY A 75 -1.20 -2.59 15.84
CA GLY A 75 -1.64 -2.66 14.44
C GLY A 75 -1.52 -1.31 13.74
N ALA A 76 -1.95 -0.22 14.38
CA ALA A 76 -1.80 1.13 13.84
C ALA A 76 -0.32 1.52 13.66
N GLY A 77 0.56 1.20 14.63
CA GLY A 77 2.00 1.43 14.50
C GLY A 77 2.62 0.72 13.29
N ILE A 78 2.29 -0.56 13.09
CA ILE A 78 2.71 -1.33 11.91
C ILE A 78 2.13 -0.71 10.63
N GLY A 79 0.89 -0.22 10.67
CA GLY A 79 0.27 0.46 9.54
C GLY A 79 0.90 1.80 9.17
N VAL A 80 1.49 2.53 10.12
CA VAL A 80 2.29 3.73 9.80
C VAL A 80 3.54 3.36 8.99
N VAL A 81 4.16 2.21 9.26
CA VAL A 81 5.30 1.71 8.47
C VAL A 81 4.88 1.49 7.01
N TYR A 82 3.69 0.92 6.77
CA TYR A 82 3.14 0.78 5.42
C TYR A 82 3.02 2.14 4.70
N LEU A 83 2.45 3.15 5.36
CA LEU A 83 2.25 4.48 4.77
C LEU A 83 3.57 5.12 4.34
N ILE A 84 4.58 5.07 5.21
CA ILE A 84 5.92 5.60 4.92
C ILE A 84 6.56 4.80 3.78
N GLY A 85 6.50 3.47 3.86
CA GLY A 85 7.02 2.57 2.83
C GLY A 85 6.47 2.87 1.45
N ARG A 86 5.18 3.22 1.34
CA ARG A 86 4.52 3.53 0.06
C ARG A 86 5.00 4.82 -0.57
N PHE A 87 5.27 5.85 0.22
CA PHE A 87 5.89 7.08 -0.31
C PHE A 87 7.32 6.82 -0.77
N ILE A 88 8.10 6.05 -0.02
CA ILE A 88 9.46 5.63 -0.42
C ILE A 88 9.40 4.81 -1.71
N TYR A 89 8.47 3.86 -1.81
CA TYR A 89 8.26 3.04 -3.00
C TYR A 89 7.94 3.90 -4.21
N SER A 90 6.98 4.82 -4.09
CA SER A 90 6.61 5.72 -5.19
C SER A 90 7.79 6.57 -5.65
N ALA A 91 8.53 7.19 -4.72
CA ALA A 91 9.66 8.04 -5.06
C ALA A 91 10.79 7.26 -5.73
N ALA A 92 11.13 6.09 -5.20
CA ALA A 92 12.15 5.21 -5.76
C ALA A 92 11.75 4.69 -7.15
N TYR A 93 10.52 4.19 -7.30
CA TYR A 93 10.04 3.61 -8.56
C TYR A 93 10.01 4.65 -9.70
N VAL A 94 9.57 5.88 -9.41
CA VAL A 94 9.51 6.95 -10.41
C VAL A 94 10.91 7.46 -10.79
N LYS A 95 11.86 7.45 -9.86
CA LYS A 95 13.25 7.86 -10.12
C LYS A 95 14.03 6.80 -10.90
N ASP A 96 13.98 5.56 -10.42
CA ASP A 96 14.62 4.39 -11.01
C ASP A 96 13.85 3.12 -10.58
N PRO A 97 13.12 2.47 -11.51
CA PRO A 97 12.33 1.29 -11.21
C PRO A 97 13.11 0.14 -10.56
N SER A 98 14.43 0.07 -10.71
CA SER A 98 15.28 -0.97 -10.09
C SER A 98 15.54 -0.71 -8.59
N SER A 99 15.40 0.54 -8.13
CA SER A 99 15.68 0.97 -6.75
C SER A 99 14.51 0.80 -5.78
N ARG A 100 13.38 0.24 -6.24
CA ARG A 100 12.09 0.18 -5.52
C ARG A 100 12.05 -0.76 -4.31
N THR A 101 13.04 -1.62 -4.15
CA THR A 101 12.99 -2.78 -3.23
C THR A 101 12.74 -2.40 -1.78
N LEU A 102 13.42 -1.38 -1.25
CA LEU A 102 13.23 -0.96 0.15
C LEU A 102 11.79 -0.52 0.41
N GLY A 103 11.26 0.39 -0.41
CA GLY A 103 9.88 0.86 -0.29
C GLY A 103 8.87 -0.27 -0.46
N PHE A 104 9.13 -1.21 -1.37
CA PHE A 104 8.29 -2.39 -1.56
C PHE A 104 8.24 -3.24 -0.29
N THR A 105 9.40 -3.57 0.28
CA THR A 105 9.51 -4.38 1.50
C THR A 105 8.81 -3.72 2.67
N LEU A 106 9.01 -2.42 2.89
CA LEU A 106 8.35 -1.65 3.95
C LEU A 106 6.83 -1.57 3.78
N SER A 107 6.34 -1.77 2.56
CA SER A 107 4.91 -1.74 2.27
C SER A 107 4.26 -3.12 2.15
N PHE A 108 5.04 -4.19 2.01
CA PHE A 108 4.55 -5.56 1.94
C PHE A 108 4.58 -6.25 3.30
N LEU A 109 5.69 -6.11 4.04
CA LEU A 109 5.88 -6.76 5.33
C LEU A 109 4.77 -6.46 6.35
N PRO A 110 4.24 -5.22 6.49
CA PRO A 110 3.15 -4.94 7.41
C PRO A 110 1.94 -5.86 7.20
N GLY A 111 1.47 -5.99 5.95
CA GLY A 111 0.32 -6.85 5.63
C GLY A 111 0.64 -8.33 5.86
N ALA A 112 1.83 -8.79 5.45
CA ALA A 112 2.23 -10.19 5.59
C ALA A 112 2.37 -10.60 7.07
N VAL A 113 3.10 -9.81 7.86
CA VAL A 113 3.33 -10.08 9.29
C VAL A 113 2.01 -10.08 10.06
N MET A 114 1.15 -9.08 9.84
CA MET A 114 -0.17 -9.05 10.48
C MET A 114 -1.02 -10.27 10.11
N SER A 115 -1.03 -10.66 8.83
CA SER A 115 -1.80 -11.83 8.36
C SER A 115 -1.33 -13.13 9.01
N VAL A 116 -0.01 -13.36 9.06
CA VAL A 116 0.56 -14.56 9.69
C VAL A 116 0.28 -14.58 11.19
N TRP A 117 0.43 -13.45 11.86
CA TRP A 117 0.20 -13.37 13.30
C TRP A 117 -1.26 -13.62 13.66
N VAL A 118 -2.19 -13.02 12.91
CA VAL A 118 -3.63 -13.24 13.08
C VAL A 118 -3.96 -14.72 12.89
N LEU A 119 -3.40 -15.39 11.89
CA LEU A 119 -3.62 -16.82 11.67
C LEU A 119 -3.16 -17.64 12.89
N ILE A 120 -1.96 -17.37 13.43
CA ILE A 120 -1.45 -18.06 14.61
C ILE A 120 -2.39 -17.87 15.80
N VAL A 121 -2.80 -16.63 16.09
CA VAL A 121 -3.71 -16.33 17.20
C VAL A 121 -5.07 -16.99 17.01
N ALA A 122 -5.63 -16.93 15.81
CA ALA A 122 -6.92 -17.56 15.51
C ALA A 122 -6.89 -19.08 15.69
N VAL A 123 -5.80 -19.75 15.29
CA VAL A 123 -5.63 -21.19 15.51
C VAL A 123 -5.46 -21.52 17.00
N MET A 124 -4.67 -20.75 17.74
CA MET A 124 -4.50 -20.95 19.19
C MET A 124 -5.80 -20.78 19.99
N HIS A 125 -6.74 -19.96 19.51
CA HIS A 125 -8.05 -19.84 20.16
C HIS A 125 -8.97 -21.06 19.92
N TYR A 126 -8.67 -21.88 18.91
CA TYR A 126 -9.48 -23.04 18.55
C TYR A 126 -9.01 -24.34 19.21
N ILE A 127 -7.76 -24.38 19.69
CA ILE A 127 -7.13 -25.52 20.37
C ILE A 127 -7.28 -25.32 21.88
#